data_AF-A0A1H9UTA6-F1
#
_entry.id   AF-A0A1H9UTA6-F1
#
_cell.length_a   1.000
_cell.length_b   1.000
_cell.length_c   1.000
_cell.angle_alpha   90.00
_cell.angle_beta   90.00
_cell.angle_gamma   90.00
#
_symmetry.space_group_name_H-M   'P 1'
#
loop_
_entity.id
_entity.type
_entity.pdbx_description
1 polymer ?
#
loop_
_entity_poly.entity_id
_entity_poly.type
_entity_poly.pdbx_seq_one_letter_code
_entity_poly.pdbx_strand_id
1 'polypeptide(L)'
;MKHYIKMVIFLSTIILTIGYTDDNPSFPETKYVEGFPEAKSSALSDFLVDFITYEDELVRDENNNYIYSQESRERPSSVIKYYKISEEQLMLHYAPLIASENPSQVFNKIRNSNELIEEPINNNQEYSLPTVEMKDNNQLEITNQQHTQIIDLNDEMRSYGISDDIILHFSINAIKNSQIFITLKEYDKLGDNRLWYHLFVDLQSATYTFTPFHQENQQELIQSEQLQPYYQLFPTVEDHISILGTTIVDTKSNEVSFINEDDLLSEDGKYVYLNGDIYTKNESSDLSTPENLSDGVQRIQTIENYAQ
;
A
#
# COMPACT_ATOMS: atom_id res chain seq x y z
N MET A 1 39.31 43.20 -51.23
CA MET A 1 39.12 43.84 -49.90
C MET A 1 37.65 44.12 -49.53
N LYS A 2 36.76 44.49 -50.47
CA LYS A 2 35.32 44.73 -50.18
C LYS A 2 34.45 43.47 -49.97
N HIS A 3 34.90 42.28 -50.34
CA HIS A 3 34.14 41.03 -50.12
C HIS A 3 34.43 40.36 -48.77
N TYR A 4 35.62 40.58 -48.18
CA TYR A 4 35.94 40.04 -46.85
C TYR A 4 35.21 40.77 -45.71
N ILE A 5 34.96 42.07 -45.85
CA ILE A 5 34.23 42.86 -44.84
C ILE A 5 32.76 42.43 -44.76
N LYS A 6 32.14 42.04 -45.88
CA LYS A 6 30.74 41.56 -45.89
C LYS A 6 30.58 40.16 -45.28
N MET A 7 31.61 39.32 -45.39
CA MET A 7 31.57 37.96 -44.85
C MET A 7 31.81 37.94 -43.33
N VAL A 8 32.64 38.84 -42.79
CA VAL A 8 32.87 38.98 -41.34
C VAL A 8 31.62 39.53 -40.63
N ILE A 9 30.90 40.47 -41.25
CA ILE A 9 29.65 41.03 -40.69
C ILE A 9 28.51 40.00 -40.71
N PHE A 10 28.45 39.12 -41.72
CA PHE A 10 27.43 38.07 -41.80
C PHE A 10 27.67 36.96 -40.76
N LEU A 11 28.93 36.59 -40.52
CA LEU A 11 29.31 35.58 -39.53
C LEU A 11 29.11 36.08 -38.08
N SER A 12 29.31 37.38 -37.81
CA SER A 12 29.05 37.94 -36.48
C SER A 12 27.56 38.07 -36.14
N THR A 13 26.68 38.23 -37.14
CA THR A 13 25.21 38.18 -36.93
C THR A 13 24.64 36.77 -36.69
N ILE A 14 25.29 35.73 -37.24
CA ILE A 14 24.86 34.34 -37.01
C ILE A 14 25.29 33.85 -35.61
N ILE A 15 26.44 34.32 -35.10
CA ILE A 15 26.90 33.96 -33.75
C ILE A 15 26.09 34.70 -32.66
N LEU A 16 25.51 35.87 -32.97
CA LEU A 16 24.64 36.62 -32.04
C LEU A 16 23.17 36.15 -32.00
N THR A 17 22.77 35.17 -32.82
CA THR A 17 21.39 34.63 -32.83
C THR A 17 21.28 33.19 -32.33
N ILE A 18 22.40 32.56 -31.95
CA ILE A 18 22.42 31.20 -31.36
C ILE A 18 22.60 31.25 -29.83
N GLY A 19 22.69 32.45 -29.24
CA GLY A 19 22.78 32.66 -27.80
C GLY A 19 21.55 33.33 -27.20
N TYR A 20 20.40 32.66 -27.25
CA TYR A 20 19.31 32.83 -26.28
C TYR A 20 18.33 31.65 -26.44
N THR A 21 18.77 30.46 -26.06
CA THR A 21 17.82 29.45 -25.59
C THR A 21 17.47 29.86 -24.18
N ASP A 22 16.24 30.33 -24.01
CA ASP A 22 15.60 30.39 -22.70
C ASP A 22 15.61 28.94 -22.18
N ASP A 23 16.54 28.64 -21.28
CA ASP A 23 16.67 27.34 -20.59
C ASP A 23 15.51 27.19 -19.59
N ASN A 24 14.28 27.21 -20.10
CA ASN A 24 13.21 26.48 -19.47
C ASN A 24 13.12 25.17 -20.24
N PRO A 25 13.58 24.03 -19.68
CA PRO A 25 13.18 22.74 -20.21
C PRO A 25 11.66 22.74 -20.14
N SER A 26 11.02 22.95 -21.29
CA SER A 26 9.59 22.75 -21.42
C SER A 26 9.40 21.27 -21.15
N PHE A 27 9.02 20.95 -19.91
CA PHE A 27 8.52 19.63 -19.59
C PHE A 27 7.46 19.31 -20.65
N PRO A 28 7.55 18.14 -21.32
CA PRO A 28 6.57 17.79 -22.33
C PRO A 28 5.20 17.95 -21.70
N GLU A 29 4.34 18.76 -22.33
CA GLU A 29 2.99 19.02 -21.86
C GLU A 29 2.26 17.67 -21.83
N THR A 30 2.17 17.04 -20.65
CA THR A 30 1.46 15.77 -20.47
C THR A 30 0.00 16.03 -20.76
N LYS A 31 -0.46 15.58 -21.92
CA LYS A 31 -1.88 15.63 -22.26
C LYS A 31 -2.56 14.39 -21.70
N TYR A 32 -3.26 14.57 -20.60
CA TYR A 32 -4.15 13.55 -20.07
C TYR A 32 -5.28 13.30 -21.07
N VAL A 33 -5.57 12.04 -21.32
CA VAL A 33 -6.73 11.64 -22.11
C VAL A 33 -7.85 11.33 -21.13
N GLU A 34 -8.94 12.08 -21.22
CA GLU A 34 -10.12 11.83 -20.41
C GLU A 34 -10.86 10.58 -20.90
N GLY A 35 -11.17 9.66 -20.00
CA GLY A 35 -11.95 8.46 -20.29
C GLY A 35 -11.45 7.21 -19.59
N PHE A 36 -12.12 6.08 -19.85
CA PHE A 36 -11.66 4.77 -19.41
C PHE A 36 -10.52 4.28 -20.31
N PRO A 37 -9.49 3.57 -19.79
CA PRO A 37 -8.38 3.10 -20.61
C PRO A 37 -8.82 2.20 -21.78
N GLU A 38 -8.32 2.49 -22.98
CA GLU A 38 -8.61 1.70 -24.19
C GLU A 38 -7.75 0.43 -24.32
N ALA A 39 -6.69 0.33 -23.52
CA ALA A 39 -5.74 -0.77 -23.56
C ALA A 39 -5.50 -1.33 -22.15
N LYS A 40 -5.13 -2.61 -22.10
CA LYS A 40 -4.69 -3.27 -20.87
C LYS A 40 -3.41 -2.61 -20.35
N SER A 41 -3.31 -2.41 -19.05
CA SER A 41 -2.12 -1.93 -18.36
C SER A 41 -2.10 -2.49 -16.93
N SER A 42 -0.92 -2.55 -16.29
CA SER A 42 -0.80 -2.95 -14.88
C SER A 42 -1.70 -2.09 -14.00
N ALA A 43 -1.64 -0.75 -14.16
CA ALA A 43 -2.45 0.18 -13.38
C ALA A 43 -3.97 -0.05 -13.54
N LEU A 44 -4.42 -0.51 -14.72
CA LEU A 44 -5.82 -0.89 -14.89
C LEU A 44 -6.14 -2.19 -14.14
N SER A 45 -5.26 -3.19 -14.18
CA SER A 45 -5.41 -4.43 -13.41
C SER A 45 -5.48 -4.14 -11.91
N ASP A 46 -4.56 -3.34 -11.39
CA ASP A 46 -4.49 -2.95 -9.97
C ASP A 46 -5.79 -2.24 -9.55
N PHE A 47 -6.21 -1.24 -10.33
CA PHE A 47 -7.49 -0.55 -10.12
C PHE A 47 -8.68 -1.52 -10.08
N LEU A 48 -8.76 -2.47 -11.02
CA LEU A 48 -9.88 -3.41 -11.13
C LEU A 48 -9.91 -4.45 -9.99
N VAL A 49 -8.73 -4.85 -9.52
CA VAL A 49 -8.53 -5.73 -8.36
C VAL A 49 -9.07 -5.07 -7.10
N ASP A 50 -8.70 -3.82 -6.84
CA ASP A 50 -9.11 -3.09 -5.62
C ASP A 50 -10.63 -3.03 -5.46
N PHE A 51 -11.38 -2.99 -6.57
CA PHE A 51 -12.85 -3.03 -6.53
C PHE A 51 -13.43 -4.39 -6.13
N ILE A 52 -12.72 -5.48 -6.38
CA ILE A 52 -13.17 -6.84 -6.04
C ILE A 52 -12.81 -7.14 -4.59
N THR A 53 -11.58 -6.84 -4.20
CA THR A 53 -11.02 -7.30 -2.93
C THR A 53 -11.43 -6.41 -1.76
N TYR A 54 -11.67 -5.12 -2.00
CA TYR A 54 -12.16 -4.14 -1.03
C TYR A 54 -11.34 -4.07 0.27
N GLU A 55 -11.64 -4.92 1.27
CA GLU A 55 -10.95 -4.99 2.56
C GLU A 55 -10.02 -6.22 2.69
N ASP A 56 -9.95 -7.05 1.65
CA ASP A 56 -9.08 -8.22 1.59
C ASP A 56 -7.66 -7.83 1.20
N GLU A 57 -6.68 -8.44 1.86
CA GLU A 57 -5.28 -8.02 1.82
C GLU A 57 -4.49 -8.91 0.85
N LEU A 58 -3.73 -8.31 -0.07
CA LEU A 58 -2.81 -9.04 -0.95
C LEU A 58 -1.64 -9.59 -0.12
N VAL A 59 -1.58 -10.92 0.02
CA VAL A 59 -0.50 -11.56 0.77
C VAL A 59 0.62 -12.10 -0.11
N ARG A 60 0.34 -12.30 -1.41
CA ARG A 60 1.33 -12.76 -2.39
C ARG A 60 0.92 -12.44 -3.83
N ASP A 61 1.89 -11.98 -4.63
CA ASP A 61 1.81 -11.89 -6.09
C ASP A 61 2.92 -12.74 -6.71
N GLU A 62 2.55 -13.83 -7.39
CA GLU A 62 3.50 -14.70 -8.09
C GLU A 62 2.90 -15.20 -9.41
N ASN A 63 3.65 -15.04 -10.51
CA ASN A 63 3.31 -15.59 -11.83
C ASN A 63 1.88 -15.22 -12.28
N ASN A 64 1.50 -13.95 -12.13
CA ASN A 64 0.18 -13.43 -12.49
C ASN A 64 -0.98 -14.07 -11.70
N ASN A 65 -0.69 -14.58 -10.50
CA ASN A 65 -1.68 -15.04 -9.53
C ASN A 65 -1.54 -14.19 -8.26
N TYR A 66 -2.63 -13.48 -7.95
CA TYR A 66 -2.76 -12.66 -6.77
C TYR A 66 -3.47 -13.48 -5.70
N ILE A 67 -2.84 -13.68 -4.55
CA ILE A 67 -3.41 -14.42 -3.41
C ILE A 67 -3.78 -13.42 -2.33
N TYR A 68 -5.04 -13.49 -1.91
CA TYR A 68 -5.60 -12.60 -0.89
C TYR A 68 -5.94 -13.36 0.38
N SER A 69 -5.82 -12.67 1.50
CA SER A 69 -6.41 -13.09 2.77
C SER A 69 -7.73 -12.36 2.99
N GLN A 70 -8.79 -13.12 3.26
CA GLN A 70 -10.09 -12.56 3.61
C GLN A 70 -10.10 -12.13 5.06
N GLU A 71 -10.57 -10.90 5.31
CA GLU A 71 -10.76 -10.43 6.68
C GLU A 71 -11.69 -11.38 7.43
N SER A 72 -11.26 -11.82 8.61
CA SER A 72 -12.05 -12.71 9.44
C SER A 72 -13.15 -11.93 10.17
N ARG A 73 -14.40 -12.10 9.70
CA ARG A 73 -15.60 -11.43 10.22
C ARG A 73 -16.60 -12.34 10.93
N GLU A 74 -16.43 -13.66 10.83
CA GLU A 74 -17.32 -14.65 11.43
C GLU A 74 -17.01 -14.82 12.94
N ARG A 75 -17.99 -15.22 13.77
CA ARG A 75 -17.84 -15.39 15.23
C ARG A 75 -18.42 -16.75 15.69
N PRO A 76 -17.98 -17.32 16.84
CA PRO A 76 -16.93 -16.85 17.77
C PRO A 76 -15.52 -17.37 17.44
N SER A 77 -15.43 -18.49 16.72
CA SER A 77 -14.18 -18.99 16.12
C SER A 77 -14.12 -18.51 14.68
N SER A 78 -13.01 -17.93 14.28
CA SER A 78 -12.91 -17.33 12.97
C SER A 78 -11.54 -17.61 12.37
N VAL A 79 -11.53 -18.04 11.11
CA VAL A 79 -10.35 -18.52 10.42
C VAL A 79 -10.13 -17.67 9.19
N ILE A 80 -8.88 -17.29 8.94
CA ILE A 80 -8.51 -16.62 7.70
C ILE A 80 -8.72 -17.59 6.55
N LYS A 81 -9.56 -17.16 5.60
CA LYS A 81 -9.77 -17.83 4.32
C LYS A 81 -8.87 -17.16 3.29
N TYR A 82 -8.37 -17.94 2.35
CA TYR A 82 -7.59 -17.42 1.23
C TYR A 82 -8.27 -17.75 -0.09
N TYR A 83 -8.10 -16.88 -1.05
CA TYR A 83 -8.47 -17.13 -2.44
C TYR A 83 -7.40 -16.55 -3.34
N LYS A 84 -7.44 -16.96 -4.61
CA LYS A 84 -6.61 -16.38 -5.65
C LYS A 84 -7.44 -15.83 -6.80
N ILE A 85 -6.88 -14.83 -7.46
CA ILE A 85 -7.37 -14.29 -8.73
C ILE A 85 -6.18 -14.30 -9.69
N SER A 86 -6.33 -14.89 -10.87
CA SER A 86 -5.33 -14.73 -11.92
C SER A 86 -5.58 -13.46 -12.73
N GLU A 87 -4.50 -12.86 -13.25
CA GLU A 87 -4.61 -11.72 -14.16
C GLU A 87 -5.48 -12.05 -15.38
N GLU A 88 -5.39 -13.29 -15.89
CA GLU A 88 -6.24 -13.74 -17.00
C GLU A 88 -7.73 -13.70 -16.63
N GLN A 89 -8.11 -14.22 -15.46
CA GLN A 89 -9.50 -14.19 -14.97
C GLN A 89 -10.01 -12.78 -14.80
N LEU A 90 -9.22 -11.92 -14.15
CA LEU A 90 -9.53 -10.51 -13.97
C LEU A 90 -9.79 -9.82 -15.31
N MET A 91 -8.88 -10.00 -16.27
CA MET A 91 -8.97 -9.34 -17.56
C MET A 91 -10.08 -9.90 -18.44
N LEU A 92 -10.44 -11.18 -18.31
CA LEU A 92 -11.61 -11.76 -18.98
C LEU A 92 -12.91 -11.21 -18.41
N HIS A 93 -13.00 -11.10 -17.08
CA HIS A 93 -14.17 -10.59 -16.39
C HIS A 93 -14.47 -9.13 -16.77
N TYR A 94 -13.42 -8.31 -16.88
CA TYR A 94 -13.54 -6.88 -17.20
C TYR A 94 -13.33 -6.54 -18.68
N ALA A 95 -13.07 -7.50 -19.56
CA ALA A 95 -12.98 -7.29 -21.00
C ALA A 95 -14.16 -6.48 -21.61
N PRO A 96 -15.42 -6.65 -21.14
CA PRO A 96 -16.54 -5.86 -21.64
C PRO A 96 -16.42 -4.34 -21.41
N LEU A 97 -15.63 -3.90 -20.43
CA LEU A 97 -15.41 -2.47 -20.17
C LEU A 97 -14.67 -1.79 -21.31
N ILE A 98 -13.58 -2.43 -21.75
CA ILE A 98 -12.67 -1.92 -22.77
C ILE A 98 -13.40 -1.78 -24.12
N ALA A 99 -14.34 -2.69 -24.40
CA ALA A 99 -15.09 -2.71 -25.65
C ALA A 99 -16.39 -1.88 -25.64
N SER A 100 -16.75 -1.26 -24.50
CA SER A 100 -18.03 -0.58 -24.34
C SER A 100 -17.96 0.91 -24.71
N GLU A 101 -18.97 1.40 -25.44
CA GLU A 101 -19.19 2.84 -25.62
C GLU A 101 -19.62 3.54 -24.31
N ASN A 102 -20.06 2.78 -23.30
CA ASN A 102 -20.40 3.28 -21.97
C ASN A 102 -19.77 2.39 -20.88
N PRO A 103 -18.47 2.55 -20.58
CA PRO A 103 -17.75 1.74 -19.59
C PRO A 103 -18.36 1.83 -18.19
N SER A 104 -18.86 2.99 -17.77
CA SER A 104 -19.44 3.18 -16.43
C SER A 104 -20.69 2.32 -16.20
N GLN A 105 -21.59 2.22 -17.18
CA GLN A 105 -22.78 1.36 -17.07
C GLN A 105 -22.40 -0.13 -17.02
N VAL A 106 -21.43 -0.55 -17.83
CA VAL A 106 -20.95 -1.93 -17.85
C VAL A 106 -20.23 -2.27 -16.55
N PHE A 107 -19.43 -1.36 -16.01
CA PHE A 107 -18.77 -1.50 -14.72
C PHE A 107 -19.78 -1.73 -13.61
N ASN A 108 -20.82 -0.90 -13.53
CA ASN A 108 -21.89 -1.09 -12.55
C ASN A 108 -22.60 -2.44 -12.72
N LYS A 109 -22.76 -2.94 -13.96
CA LYS A 109 -23.38 -4.25 -14.19
C LYS A 109 -22.48 -5.39 -13.72
N ILE A 110 -21.18 -5.33 -14.03
CA ILE A 110 -20.19 -6.34 -13.62
C ILE A 110 -20.08 -6.36 -12.10
N ARG A 111 -19.90 -5.19 -11.48
CA ARG A 111 -19.81 -5.02 -10.03
C ARG A 111 -21.02 -5.56 -9.27
N ASN A 112 -22.22 -5.39 -9.82
CA ASN A 112 -23.46 -5.88 -9.20
C ASN A 112 -23.84 -7.30 -9.65
N SER A 113 -22.98 -7.98 -10.42
CA SER A 113 -23.19 -9.37 -10.78
C SER A 113 -22.79 -10.30 -9.63
N ASN A 114 -23.41 -11.47 -9.55
CA ASN A 114 -23.03 -12.51 -8.57
C ASN A 114 -21.91 -13.41 -9.13
N GLU A 115 -21.21 -13.00 -10.19
CA GLU A 115 -20.16 -13.79 -10.82
C GLU A 115 -18.86 -13.61 -10.04
N LEU A 116 -18.55 -14.58 -9.18
CA LEU A 116 -17.30 -14.62 -8.43
C LEU A 116 -16.18 -15.10 -9.35
N ILE A 117 -15.11 -14.32 -9.45
CA ILE A 117 -13.87 -14.73 -10.13
C ILE A 117 -12.82 -15.28 -9.18
N GLU A 118 -13.10 -15.22 -7.88
CA GLU A 118 -12.25 -15.72 -6.80
C GLU A 118 -12.19 -17.25 -6.83
N GLU A 119 -10.99 -17.80 -6.78
CA GLU A 119 -10.77 -19.24 -6.59
C GLU A 119 -10.36 -19.53 -5.15
N PRO A 120 -11.22 -20.15 -4.32
CA PRO A 120 -10.87 -20.49 -2.95
C PRO A 120 -9.66 -21.42 -2.86
N ILE A 121 -8.72 -21.10 -1.98
CA ILE A 121 -7.59 -21.97 -1.65
C ILE A 121 -8.01 -22.89 -0.50
N ASN A 122 -8.28 -24.15 -0.85
CA ASN A 122 -8.69 -25.16 0.14
C ASN A 122 -7.51 -25.86 0.82
N ASN A 123 -6.29 -25.69 0.30
CA ASN A 123 -5.08 -26.28 0.84
C ASN A 123 -3.97 -25.23 1.00
N ASN A 124 -3.93 -24.61 2.17
CA ASN A 124 -2.95 -23.57 2.50
C ASN A 124 -1.49 -24.06 2.34
N GLN A 125 -1.23 -25.34 2.58
CA GLN A 125 0.13 -25.90 2.54
C GLN A 125 0.72 -25.92 1.13
N GLU A 126 -0.10 -26.08 0.09
CA GLU A 126 0.34 -26.05 -1.31
C GLU A 126 0.96 -24.70 -1.68
N TYR A 127 0.47 -23.64 -1.03
CA TYR A 127 0.90 -22.25 -1.26
C TYR A 127 1.83 -21.75 -0.15
N SER A 128 2.25 -22.60 0.79
CA SER A 128 3.02 -22.19 1.98
C SER A 128 2.35 -21.06 2.76
N LEU A 129 1.01 -21.07 2.83
CA LEU A 129 0.22 -20.14 3.62
C LEU A 129 -0.02 -20.71 5.03
N PRO A 130 0.00 -19.87 6.08
CA PRO A 130 -0.33 -20.30 7.42
C PRO A 130 -1.84 -20.45 7.59
N THR A 131 -2.25 -21.32 8.50
CA THR A 131 -3.59 -21.27 9.10
C THR A 131 -3.53 -20.28 10.25
N VAL A 132 -4.45 -19.30 10.26
CA VAL A 132 -4.59 -18.32 11.33
C VAL A 132 -6.03 -18.38 11.81
N GLU A 133 -6.22 -18.71 13.08
CA GLU A 133 -7.53 -18.91 13.67
C GLU A 133 -7.62 -18.22 15.03
N MET A 134 -8.66 -17.41 15.22
CA MET A 134 -9.03 -16.91 16.54
C MET A 134 -9.88 -17.96 17.25
N LYS A 135 -9.36 -18.47 18.37
CA LYS A 135 -10.08 -19.34 19.31
C LYS A 135 -10.80 -18.49 20.35
N ASP A 136 -11.58 -19.15 21.20
CA ASP A 136 -12.24 -18.50 22.34
C ASP A 136 -11.25 -17.74 23.23
N ASN A 137 -11.73 -16.68 23.88
CA ASN A 137 -10.94 -15.78 24.74
C ASN A 137 -9.76 -15.10 24.01
N ASN A 138 -9.96 -14.70 22.74
CA ASN A 138 -8.97 -13.98 21.94
C ASN A 138 -7.60 -14.69 21.86
N GLN A 139 -7.62 -16.03 21.84
CA GLN A 139 -6.42 -16.83 21.63
C GLN A 139 -6.17 -17.01 20.14
N LEU A 140 -5.14 -16.34 19.62
CA LEU A 140 -4.78 -16.43 18.21
C LEU A 140 -3.84 -17.61 18.00
N GLU A 141 -4.32 -18.62 17.27
CA GLU A 141 -3.53 -19.79 16.86
C GLU A 141 -3.02 -19.57 15.43
N ILE A 142 -1.71 -19.69 15.26
CA ILE A 142 -1.02 -19.54 13.97
C ILE A 142 -0.21 -20.80 13.71
N THR A 143 -0.55 -21.50 12.63
CA THR A 143 0.05 -22.78 12.27
C THR A 143 0.61 -22.74 10.85
N ASN A 144 1.88 -23.12 10.69
CA ASN A 144 2.43 -23.46 9.38
C ASN A 144 2.77 -24.96 9.32
N GLN A 145 3.47 -25.40 8.27
CA GLN A 145 3.82 -26.82 8.09
C GLN A 145 4.67 -27.42 9.22
N GLN A 146 5.37 -26.59 9.99
CA GLN A 146 6.44 -27.01 10.91
C GLN A 146 6.18 -26.58 12.36
N HIS A 147 5.48 -25.47 12.56
CA HIS A 147 5.32 -24.81 13.85
C HIS A 147 3.88 -24.39 14.08
N THR A 148 3.48 -24.37 15.35
CA THR A 148 2.23 -23.78 15.82
C THR A 148 2.55 -22.86 16.98
N GLN A 149 2.03 -21.65 16.93
CA GLN A 149 2.17 -20.64 17.97
C GLN A 149 0.78 -20.20 18.40
N ILE A 150 0.58 -20.09 19.71
CA ILE A 150 -0.66 -19.60 20.30
C ILE A 150 -0.31 -18.34 21.07
N ILE A 151 -1.02 -17.25 20.80
CA ILE A 151 -0.82 -15.94 21.42
C ILE A 151 -2.10 -15.57 22.17
N ASP A 152 -1.97 -15.31 23.47
CA ASP A 152 -3.07 -14.81 24.29
C ASP A 152 -3.14 -13.29 24.13
N LEU A 153 -4.00 -12.81 23.22
CA LEU A 153 -4.09 -11.38 22.94
C LEU A 153 -4.64 -10.59 24.13
N ASN A 154 -5.43 -11.21 25.01
CA ASN A 154 -5.96 -10.53 26.18
C ASN A 154 -4.85 -10.13 27.15
N ASP A 155 -3.84 -11.00 27.35
CA ASP A 155 -2.68 -10.66 28.18
C ASP A 155 -1.88 -9.48 27.60
N GLU A 156 -1.68 -9.44 26.28
CA GLU A 156 -1.00 -8.32 25.59
C GLU A 156 -1.81 -7.03 25.73
N MET A 157 -3.10 -7.09 25.44
CA MET A 157 -4.01 -5.94 25.45
C MET A 157 -4.24 -5.37 26.85
N ARG A 158 -4.19 -6.20 27.90
CA ARG A 158 -4.26 -5.74 29.29
C ARG A 158 -3.16 -4.75 29.65
N SER A 159 -1.96 -4.90 29.07
CA SER A 159 -0.86 -3.95 29.29
C SER A 159 -1.18 -2.54 28.78
N TYR A 160 -2.12 -2.43 27.84
CA TYR A 160 -2.63 -1.18 27.27
C TYR A 160 -3.99 -0.76 27.86
N GLY A 161 -4.46 -1.42 28.92
CA GLY A 161 -5.70 -1.05 29.63
C GLY A 161 -7.00 -1.43 28.90
N ILE A 162 -6.94 -2.40 27.98
CA ILE A 162 -8.08 -2.86 27.19
C ILE A 162 -8.76 -4.04 27.89
N SER A 163 -10.07 -4.15 27.71
CA SER A 163 -10.89 -5.20 28.33
C SER A 163 -10.76 -6.55 27.61
N ASP A 164 -10.90 -7.65 28.35
CA ASP A 164 -10.81 -9.01 27.82
C ASP A 164 -12.06 -9.43 27.00
N ASP A 165 -13.14 -8.64 27.07
CA ASP A 165 -14.41 -8.89 26.37
C ASP A 165 -14.48 -8.25 24.97
N ILE A 166 -13.40 -7.59 24.53
CA ILE A 166 -13.34 -7.07 23.17
C ILE A 166 -13.38 -8.20 22.17
N ILE A 167 -13.87 -7.87 20.98
CA ILE A 167 -13.93 -8.84 19.89
C ILE A 167 -13.22 -8.26 18.68
N LEU A 168 -12.24 -9.03 18.23
CA LEU A 168 -11.31 -8.63 17.20
C LEU A 168 -11.68 -9.25 15.86
N HIS A 169 -11.72 -8.42 14.83
CA HIS A 169 -11.50 -8.82 13.45
C HIS A 169 -10.01 -8.84 13.18
N PHE A 170 -9.60 -9.65 12.22
CA PHE A 170 -8.20 -9.68 11.83
C PHE A 170 -8.03 -10.04 10.37
N SER A 171 -6.95 -9.51 9.80
CA SER A 171 -6.49 -9.77 8.43
C SER A 171 -4.98 -9.95 8.44
N ILE A 172 -4.46 -10.66 7.44
CA ILE A 172 -3.02 -10.83 7.26
C ILE A 172 -2.57 -9.84 6.20
N ASN A 173 -1.75 -8.88 6.58
CA ASN A 173 -1.25 -7.84 5.69
C ASN A 173 -0.02 -8.29 4.89
N ALA A 174 0.83 -9.14 5.47
CA ALA A 174 2.02 -9.63 4.78
C ALA A 174 2.47 -10.99 5.30
N ILE A 175 3.05 -11.79 4.40
CA ILE A 175 3.70 -13.08 4.71
C ILE A 175 5.04 -13.15 4.00
N LYS A 176 6.12 -13.37 4.75
CA LYS A 176 7.45 -13.64 4.19
C LYS A 176 8.15 -14.72 4.99
N ASN A 177 8.49 -15.83 4.33
CA ASN A 177 9.11 -16.98 5.00
C ASN A 177 8.24 -17.49 6.18
N SER A 178 8.78 -17.50 7.41
CA SER A 178 8.06 -17.83 8.65
C SER A 178 7.39 -16.63 9.32
N GLN A 179 7.54 -15.43 8.76
CA GLN A 179 7.07 -14.19 9.36
C GLN A 179 5.74 -13.73 8.79
N ILE A 180 4.92 -13.15 9.65
CA ILE A 180 3.55 -12.75 9.35
C ILE A 180 3.27 -11.40 10.01
N PHE A 181 2.65 -10.50 9.28
CA PHE A 181 2.08 -9.25 9.80
C PHE A 181 0.56 -9.36 9.79
N ILE A 182 -0.06 -9.17 10.95
CA ILE A 182 -1.50 -9.25 11.19
C ILE A 182 -1.99 -7.91 11.72
N THR A 183 -3.07 -7.40 11.15
CA THR A 183 -3.82 -6.29 11.73
C THR A 183 -5.02 -6.83 12.48
N LEU A 184 -5.22 -6.34 13.70
CA LEU A 184 -6.36 -6.66 14.56
C LEU A 184 -7.22 -5.40 14.71
N LYS A 185 -8.53 -5.50 14.51
CA LYS A 185 -9.48 -4.37 14.57
C LYS A 185 -10.61 -4.68 15.54
N GLU A 186 -10.96 -3.77 16.42
CA GLU A 186 -12.14 -3.91 17.28
C GLU A 186 -13.43 -3.88 16.43
N TYR A 187 -14.25 -4.93 16.53
CA TYR A 187 -15.48 -5.06 15.72
C TYR A 187 -16.52 -3.99 16.05
N ASP A 188 -16.79 -3.83 17.35
CA ASP A 188 -17.97 -3.12 17.85
C ASP A 188 -17.82 -1.59 17.84
N LYS A 189 -16.65 -1.07 17.44
CA LYS A 189 -16.39 0.37 17.30
C LYS A 189 -16.31 0.79 15.83
N LEU A 190 -16.99 1.89 15.53
CA LEU A 190 -17.00 2.57 14.24
C LEU A 190 -16.34 3.94 14.36
N GLY A 191 -15.73 4.42 13.27
CA GLY A 191 -15.08 5.73 13.19
C GLY A 191 -13.77 5.83 14.00
N ASP A 192 -13.38 7.05 14.35
CA ASP A 192 -12.09 7.40 14.98
C ASP A 192 -11.83 6.76 16.35
N ASN A 193 -12.84 6.09 16.94
CA ASN A 193 -12.69 5.35 18.20
C ASN A 193 -12.30 3.88 18.01
N ARG A 194 -12.19 3.41 16.76
CA ARG A 194 -11.82 2.02 16.48
C ARG A 194 -10.36 1.80 16.84
N LEU A 195 -10.11 0.90 17.78
CA LEU A 195 -8.75 0.52 18.14
C LEU A 195 -8.23 -0.51 17.13
N TRP A 196 -7.05 -0.23 16.60
CA TRP A 196 -6.34 -1.09 15.66
C TRP A 196 -5.04 -1.51 16.33
N TYR A 197 -4.63 -2.74 16.09
CA TYR A 197 -3.39 -3.28 16.62
C TYR A 197 -2.64 -3.99 15.51
N HIS A 198 -1.33 -4.02 15.65
CA HIS A 198 -0.43 -4.72 14.78
C HIS A 198 0.27 -5.82 15.55
N LEU A 199 0.28 -7.00 14.95
CA LEU A 199 0.95 -8.16 15.47
C LEU A 199 1.92 -8.68 14.40
N PHE A 200 3.19 -8.68 14.74
CA PHE A 200 4.27 -9.24 13.93
C PHE A 200 4.70 -10.54 14.57
N VAL A 201 4.73 -11.63 13.81
CA VAL A 201 5.00 -12.97 14.34
C VAL A 201 6.12 -13.60 13.53
N ASP A 202 7.07 -14.25 14.19
CA ASP A 202 8.02 -15.16 13.57
C ASP A 202 7.82 -16.58 14.12
N LEU A 203 7.20 -17.43 13.31
CA LEU A 203 6.88 -18.80 13.68
C LEU A 203 8.12 -19.68 13.87
N GLN A 204 9.25 -19.34 13.25
CA GLN A 204 10.46 -20.15 13.36
C GLN A 204 11.15 -19.95 14.72
N SER A 205 11.18 -18.72 15.22
CA SER A 205 11.74 -18.38 16.53
C SER A 205 10.69 -18.42 17.66
N ALA A 206 9.41 -18.59 17.30
CA ALA A 206 8.27 -18.49 18.22
C ALA A 206 8.24 -17.16 18.98
N THR A 207 8.59 -16.07 18.29
CA THR A 207 8.57 -14.71 18.82
C THR A 207 7.48 -13.88 18.17
N TYR A 208 7.06 -12.81 18.84
CA TYR A 208 6.11 -11.86 18.30
C TYR A 208 6.31 -10.48 18.91
N THR A 209 5.82 -9.46 18.21
CA THR A 209 5.74 -8.07 18.67
C THR A 209 4.30 -7.60 18.48
N PHE A 210 3.68 -7.12 19.56
CA PHE A 210 2.32 -6.57 19.56
C PHE A 210 2.38 -5.07 19.86
N THR A 211 1.65 -4.26 19.09
CA THR A 211 1.60 -2.80 19.29
C THR A 211 0.23 -2.22 18.91
N PRO A 212 -0.29 -1.21 19.62
CA PRO A 212 -1.42 -0.41 19.16
C PRO A 212 -1.04 0.48 17.97
N PHE A 213 -1.98 0.68 17.05
CA PHE A 213 -1.87 1.57 15.90
C PHE A 213 -2.10 3.04 16.31
N HIS A 214 -1.15 3.61 17.04
CA HIS A 214 -1.08 5.06 17.28
C HIS A 214 0.29 5.56 16.81
N GLN A 215 0.32 6.74 16.18
CA GLN A 215 1.53 7.28 15.55
C GLN A 215 2.69 7.38 16.55
N GLU A 216 2.43 7.84 17.78
CA GLU A 216 3.44 7.89 18.84
C GLU A 216 4.03 6.52 19.18
N ASN A 217 3.20 5.47 19.22
CA ASN A 217 3.65 4.10 19.50
C ASN A 217 4.43 3.52 18.32
N GLN A 218 4.05 3.85 17.09
CA GLN A 218 4.79 3.44 15.89
C GLN A 218 6.21 4.04 15.89
N GLN A 219 6.34 5.34 16.20
CA GLN A 219 7.64 6.00 16.27
C GLN A 219 8.56 5.33 17.30
N GLU A 220 8.05 5.08 18.52
CA GLU A 220 8.83 4.40 19.57
C GLU A 220 9.23 2.98 19.14
N LEU A 221 8.32 2.24 18.51
CA LEU A 221 8.58 0.88 18.05
C LEU A 221 9.68 0.81 16.98
N ILE A 222 9.70 1.78 16.07
CA ILE A 222 10.70 1.88 15.01
C ILE A 222 12.05 2.33 15.60
N GLN A 223 12.05 3.37 16.45
CA GLN A 223 13.27 3.89 17.08
C GLN A 223 13.92 2.88 18.05
N SER A 224 13.12 2.02 18.68
CA SER A 224 13.61 0.96 19.57
C SER A 224 14.07 -0.30 18.85
N GLU A 225 14.07 -0.31 17.50
CA GLU A 225 14.48 -1.42 16.64
C GLU A 225 13.66 -2.71 16.84
N GLN A 226 12.52 -2.65 17.53
CA GLN A 226 11.68 -3.83 17.79
C GLN A 226 11.08 -4.43 16.51
N LEU A 227 10.94 -3.63 15.45
CA LEU A 227 10.50 -4.10 14.14
C LEU A 227 11.63 -4.62 13.25
N GLN A 228 12.90 -4.41 13.61
CA GLN A 228 14.04 -4.83 12.79
C GLN A 228 14.01 -6.31 12.37
N PRO A 229 13.61 -7.26 13.26
CA PRO A 229 13.47 -8.67 12.86
C PRO A 229 12.45 -8.91 11.75
N TYR A 230 11.48 -8.00 11.58
CA TYR A 230 10.32 -8.13 10.68
C TYR A 230 10.43 -7.30 9.41
N TYR A 231 11.57 -6.63 9.17
CA TYR A 231 11.79 -5.73 8.03
C TYR A 231 11.47 -6.35 6.66
N GLN A 232 11.65 -7.67 6.50
CA GLN A 232 11.32 -8.37 5.25
C GLN A 232 9.81 -8.43 4.92
N LEU A 233 8.94 -8.06 5.86
CA LEU A 233 7.49 -7.99 5.66
C LEU A 233 7.06 -6.68 4.99
N PHE A 234 7.95 -5.69 4.93
CA PHE A 234 7.64 -4.35 4.44
C PHE A 234 8.20 -4.11 3.02
N PRO A 235 7.57 -3.21 2.24
CA PRO A 235 8.10 -2.81 0.94
C PRO A 235 9.53 -2.30 1.06
N THR A 236 10.41 -2.83 0.20
CA THR A 236 11.84 -2.50 0.19
C THR A 236 12.25 -2.08 -1.21
N VAL A 237 12.92 -0.92 -1.30
CA VAL A 237 13.45 -0.36 -2.54
C VAL A 237 14.92 -0.06 -2.33
N GLU A 238 15.78 -0.85 -2.97
CA GLU A 238 17.22 -0.84 -2.74
C GLU A 238 17.54 -1.05 -1.26
N ASP A 239 18.08 -0.02 -0.59
CA ASP A 239 18.42 -0.06 0.83
C ASP A 239 17.38 0.62 1.73
N HIS A 240 16.23 1.05 1.19
CA HIS A 240 15.18 1.76 1.95
C HIS A 240 13.98 0.87 2.20
N ILE A 241 13.49 0.86 3.44
CA ILE A 241 12.31 0.10 3.87
C ILE A 241 11.19 1.05 4.30
N SER A 242 10.00 0.83 3.75
CA SER A 242 8.78 1.59 4.06
C SER A 242 7.98 0.91 5.16
N ILE A 243 8.04 1.42 6.38
CA ILE A 243 7.39 0.81 7.55
C ILE A 243 6.06 1.50 7.81
N LEU A 244 4.97 0.72 7.78
CA LEU A 244 3.61 1.13 8.17
C LEU A 244 3.09 2.40 7.48
N GLY A 245 3.61 2.73 6.29
CA GLY A 245 3.20 3.91 5.52
C GLY A 245 3.69 5.25 6.07
N THR A 246 4.35 5.27 7.23
CA THR A 246 4.67 6.50 7.98
C THR A 246 6.16 6.74 8.15
N THR A 247 7.01 5.75 7.85
CA THR A 247 8.45 5.83 8.11
C THR A 247 9.26 5.15 7.03
N ILE A 248 10.42 5.73 6.75
CA ILE A 248 11.46 5.19 5.88
C ILE A 248 12.68 4.86 6.74
N VAL A 249 13.23 3.66 6.57
CA VAL A 249 14.49 3.25 7.21
C VAL A 249 15.54 2.97 6.14
N ASP A 250 16.67 3.68 6.20
CA ASP A 250 17.88 3.33 5.44
C ASP A 250 18.58 2.17 6.15
N THR A 251 18.67 1.02 5.50
CA THR A 251 19.24 -0.21 6.08
C THR A 251 20.77 -0.24 6.12
N LYS A 252 21.45 0.65 5.39
CA LYS A 252 22.91 0.80 5.42
C LYS A 252 23.36 1.68 6.58
N SER A 253 22.71 2.83 6.77
CA SER A 253 23.04 3.79 7.83
C SER A 253 22.25 3.55 9.11
N ASN A 254 21.14 2.81 9.03
CA ASN A 254 20.12 2.67 10.09
C ASN A 254 19.49 4.02 10.47
N GLU A 255 19.49 4.98 9.53
CA GLU A 255 18.82 6.26 9.72
C GLU A 255 17.31 6.11 9.47
N VAL A 256 16.53 6.83 10.28
CA VAL A 256 15.06 6.76 10.29
C VAL A 256 14.52 8.13 9.89
N SER A 257 13.74 8.16 8.82
CA SER A 257 13.10 9.36 8.28
C SER A 257 11.59 9.20 8.34
N PHE A 258 10.90 10.09 9.05
CA PHE A 258 9.44 10.06 9.18
C PHE A 258 8.79 10.78 8.00
N ILE A 259 7.70 10.21 7.48
CA ILE A 259 6.84 10.86 6.50
C ILE A 259 6.05 11.96 7.22
N ASN A 260 6.02 13.16 6.65
CA ASN A 260 5.22 14.26 7.21
C ASN A 260 3.73 13.91 7.14
N GLU A 261 2.93 14.48 8.05
CA GLU A 261 1.49 14.21 8.14
C GLU A 261 0.73 14.53 6.85
N ASP A 262 1.17 15.53 6.09
CA ASP A 262 0.53 15.94 4.83
C ASP A 262 1.04 15.14 3.61
N ASP A 263 2.10 14.36 3.76
CA ASP A 263 2.73 13.60 2.68
C ASP A 263 2.19 12.16 2.63
N LEU A 264 2.14 11.57 1.43
CA LEU A 264 1.63 10.21 1.23
C LEU A 264 2.70 9.31 0.64
N LEU A 265 2.97 8.16 1.27
CA LEU A 265 3.86 7.13 0.74
C LEU A 265 3.10 6.21 -0.24
N SER A 266 3.72 5.89 -1.38
CA SER A 266 3.16 4.90 -2.30
C SER A 266 3.15 3.50 -1.67
N GLU A 267 2.17 2.68 -2.00
CA GLU A 267 2.03 1.32 -1.45
C GLU A 267 3.26 0.44 -1.74
N ASP A 268 3.89 0.63 -2.91
CA ASP A 268 5.11 -0.07 -3.30
C ASP A 268 6.39 0.49 -2.64
N GLY A 269 6.27 1.54 -1.82
CA GLY A 269 7.35 2.18 -1.10
C GLY A 269 8.36 2.92 -1.96
N LYS A 270 8.08 3.17 -3.25
CA LYS A 270 9.03 3.83 -4.17
C LYS A 270 8.97 5.35 -4.12
N TYR A 271 7.82 5.91 -3.82
CA TYR A 271 7.53 7.33 -4.02
C TYR A 271 6.84 7.95 -2.82
N VAL A 272 7.15 9.22 -2.55
CA VAL A 272 6.40 10.06 -1.62
C VAL A 272 5.74 11.19 -2.41
N TYR A 273 4.43 11.29 -2.28
CA TYR A 273 3.61 12.36 -2.82
C TYR A 273 3.56 13.49 -1.79
N LEU A 274 4.24 14.59 -2.09
CA LEU A 274 4.29 15.75 -1.19
C LEU A 274 2.95 16.47 -1.17
N ASN A 275 2.43 16.77 0.01
CA ASN A 275 1.06 17.25 0.20
C ASN A 275 0.04 16.32 -0.48
N GLY A 276 0.31 15.01 -0.45
CA GLY A 276 -0.53 13.98 -1.05
C GLY A 276 -1.81 13.71 -0.26
N ASP A 277 -1.84 14.05 1.03
CA ASP A 277 -3.08 13.99 1.80
C ASP A 277 -4.00 15.15 1.40
N ILE A 278 -4.93 14.84 0.51
CA ILE A 278 -5.94 15.76 -0.01
C ILE A 278 -6.93 16.25 1.06
N TYR A 279 -6.84 15.76 2.31
CA TYR A 279 -7.66 16.19 3.44
C TYR A 279 -6.86 16.93 4.51
N THR A 280 -6.02 17.90 4.13
CA THR A 280 -5.42 18.82 5.10
C THR A 280 -6.50 19.51 5.95
N LYS A 281 -6.46 19.27 7.26
CA LYS A 281 -7.32 19.94 8.24
C LYS A 281 -6.89 21.41 8.31
N ASN A 282 -7.67 22.29 7.69
CA ASN A 282 -7.54 23.71 7.99
C ASN A 282 -7.95 23.94 9.46
N GLU A 283 -7.01 24.40 10.31
CA GLU A 283 -7.22 24.70 11.74
C GLU A 283 -8.34 25.74 12.03
N SER A 284 -9.00 26.26 10.99
CA SER A 284 -10.04 27.29 11.09
C SER A 284 -11.40 26.89 10.50
N SER A 285 -11.57 25.67 9.97
CA SER A 285 -12.88 25.18 9.53
C SER A 285 -12.95 23.66 9.47
N ASP A 286 -14.03 23.06 10.00
CA ASP A 286 -14.43 21.64 9.86
C ASP A 286 -14.72 21.20 8.41
N LEU A 287 -14.23 21.94 7.41
CA LEU A 287 -14.20 21.53 6.02
C LEU A 287 -12.75 21.52 5.55
N SER A 288 -12.23 20.32 5.32
CA SER A 288 -11.02 20.09 4.53
C SER A 288 -11.27 20.64 3.13
N THR A 289 -10.47 21.63 2.73
CA THR A 289 -10.40 22.07 1.34
C THR A 289 -9.10 21.51 0.78
N PRO A 290 -9.14 20.59 -0.20
CA PRO A 290 -7.91 20.10 -0.83
C PRO A 290 -7.11 21.31 -1.33
N GLU A 291 -5.79 21.29 -1.13
CA GLU A 291 -4.92 22.23 -1.84
C GLU A 291 -5.29 22.14 -3.32
N ASN A 292 -5.65 23.26 -3.94
CA ASN A 292 -5.87 23.34 -5.39
C ASN A 292 -4.51 23.18 -6.09
N LEU A 293 -3.98 21.96 -6.12
CA LEU A 293 -2.98 21.57 -7.10
C LEU A 293 -3.68 21.68 -8.46
N SER A 294 -3.13 22.49 -9.36
CA SER A 294 -3.59 22.48 -10.75
C SER A 294 -3.40 21.09 -11.33
N ASP A 295 -4.38 20.60 -12.10
CA ASP A 295 -4.32 19.30 -12.78
C ASP A 295 -2.94 19.07 -13.42
N GLY A 296 -2.34 17.92 -13.13
CA GLY A 296 -1.05 17.51 -13.68
C GLY A 296 0.20 18.00 -12.94
N VAL A 297 0.07 18.75 -11.85
CA VAL A 297 1.22 19.11 -10.98
C VAL A 297 1.28 18.18 -9.79
N GLN A 298 1.95 17.04 -9.95
CA GLN A 298 2.31 16.15 -8.84
C GLN A 298 3.69 16.51 -8.32
N ARG A 299 3.83 16.66 -6.99
CA ARG A 299 5.12 16.80 -6.33
C ARG A 299 5.50 15.42 -5.80
N ILE A 300 6.22 14.66 -6.61
CA ILE A 300 6.66 13.31 -6.24
C ILE A 300 8.16 13.33 -5.99
N GLN A 301 8.58 12.72 -4.89
CA GLN A 301 9.97 12.38 -4.65
C GLN A 301 10.14 10.86 -4.65
N THR A 302 11.33 10.39 -5.03
CA THR A 302 11.73 9.01 -4.72
C THR A 302 11.96 8.89 -3.23
N ILE A 303 11.79 7.68 -2.68
CA ILE A 303 12.05 7.41 -1.26
C ILE A 303 13.46 7.82 -0.82
N GLU A 304 14.47 7.57 -1.65
CA GLU A 304 15.87 7.97 -1.41
C GLU A 304 16.02 9.50 -1.29
N ASN A 305 15.37 10.27 -2.17
CA ASN A 305 15.48 11.72 -2.15
C ASN A 305 14.72 12.34 -0.97
N TYR A 306 13.62 11.71 -0.56
CA TYR A 306 12.82 12.17 0.58
C TYR A 306 13.52 11.91 1.92
N ALA A 307 14.27 10.81 2.02
CA ALA A 307 14.93 10.39 3.25
C ALA A 307 16.22 11.17 3.57
N GLN A 308 16.70 12.05 2.67
CA GLN A 308 17.91 12.88 2.81
C GLN A 308 17.64 14.23 3.50
#